data_AF-A0A8J3TA25-F1
#
_entry.id   AF-A0A8J3TA25-F1
#
_cell.length_a   1.000
_cell.length_b   1.000
_cell.length_c   1.000
_cell.angle_alpha   90.00
_cell.angle_beta   90.00
_cell.angle_gamma   90.00
#
_symmetry.space_group_name_H-M   'P 1'
#
loop_
_entity.id
_entity.type
_entity.pdbx_description
1 polymer ?
#
loop_
_entity_poly.entity_id
_entity_poly.type
_entity_poly.pdbx_seq_one_letter_code
_entity_poly.pdbx_strand_id
1 'polypeptide(L)'
;MSNPLVAEAHSSTTWYTGLGLVEDAFQISRGIQNDSWVDGTLGTVGGSLDVLGMVIDPLGSLVSWGVAWLMEHVKPLKDALDWLAGNPDEIAAHAATWGNVAAFTAEARQQYADSVNSATAYWQGASGDAYREHAGLHLSVMEGISHAAHGISYAVQGAGLLVGMVRGIVRDLIAQFVGTLAARLPQWLAEEGLTLGVATPIVIGQVAALVAKWVDKIQTFVRALINSLRRLMPMLHRLGEIFTELKQMLNKLARSNPLKHGDEPGPPRRHDTPDGGGHVNDPHDTLVGQPLTDTDRAALHDYTTNDGYTTMNPFLRDSSGYSDADKTAIQARSDRVSEGLAKLPPQPGTTYRGVQYSDEILARYEPGQVVTERAFTSTSQDPNVAQGAFNGNTLMTITGKNGRDIAPFSNYPEAEILYDKGTNFKVISKVWNPRIDKWVIHIEEV
;
A
#
# COMPACT_ATOMS: atom_id res chain seq x y z
N MET A 1 48.35 -18.89 -19.86
CA MET A 1 48.90 -17.52 -19.91
C MET A 1 47.73 -16.57 -20.08
N SER A 2 47.45 -15.75 -19.08
CA SER A 2 46.29 -14.83 -19.03
C SER A 2 46.62 -13.54 -19.77
N ASN A 3 45.69 -13.03 -20.57
CA ASN A 3 45.86 -11.79 -21.34
C ASN A 3 45.88 -10.56 -20.39
N PRO A 4 46.96 -9.76 -20.36
CA PRO A 4 47.10 -8.61 -19.44
C PRO A 4 46.17 -7.43 -19.77
N LEU A 5 45.33 -7.52 -20.81
CA LEU A 5 44.34 -6.52 -21.20
C LEU A 5 42.89 -6.91 -20.83
N VAL A 6 42.70 -8.07 -20.20
CA VAL A 6 41.39 -8.52 -19.71
C VAL A 6 41.39 -8.39 -18.19
N ALA A 7 40.68 -7.37 -17.68
CA ALA A 7 40.43 -7.26 -16.25
C ALA A 7 39.53 -8.43 -15.82
N GLU A 8 39.94 -9.19 -14.79
CA GLU A 8 39.05 -10.16 -14.17
C GLU A 8 37.82 -9.43 -13.63
N ALA A 9 36.63 -9.95 -13.94
CA ALA A 9 35.39 -9.43 -13.39
C ALA A 9 35.37 -9.70 -11.88
N HIS A 10 35.70 -8.67 -11.09
CA HIS A 10 35.48 -8.70 -9.66
C HIS A 10 33.97 -8.71 -9.40
N SER A 11 33.43 -9.86 -9.00
CA SER A 11 32.10 -9.92 -8.42
C SER A 11 32.06 -9.05 -7.17
N SER A 12 31.27 -7.98 -7.19
CA SER A 12 31.07 -7.09 -6.03
C SER A 12 30.24 -7.74 -4.92
N THR A 13 29.66 -8.92 -5.17
CA THR A 13 28.88 -9.66 -4.16
C THR A 13 29.80 -10.67 -3.47
N THR A 14 30.17 -10.40 -2.22
CA THR A 14 30.97 -11.32 -1.39
C THR A 14 30.09 -11.91 -0.28
N TRP A 15 30.42 -13.10 0.25
CA TRP A 15 29.60 -13.78 1.25
C TRP A 15 29.36 -12.94 2.53
N TYR A 16 30.32 -12.10 2.91
CA TYR A 16 30.20 -11.20 4.06
C TYR A 16 29.30 -9.99 3.81
N THR A 17 29.07 -9.60 2.55
CA THR A 17 28.16 -8.51 2.19
C THR A 17 26.73 -8.84 2.62
N GLY A 18 26.35 -10.11 2.53
CA GLY A 18 25.04 -10.59 2.98
C GLY A 18 24.83 -10.54 4.48
N LEU A 19 25.86 -10.83 5.27
CA LEU A 19 25.81 -10.70 6.73
C LEU A 19 25.77 -9.24 7.17
N GLY A 20 26.43 -8.33 6.43
CA GLY A 20 26.35 -6.89 6.68
C GLY A 20 24.94 -6.33 6.47
N LEU A 21 24.23 -6.76 5.43
CA LEU A 21 22.85 -6.32 5.17
C LEU A 21 21.85 -6.82 6.24
N VAL A 22 22.07 -8.02 6.77
CA VAL A 22 21.27 -8.56 7.88
C VAL A 22 21.47 -7.73 9.15
N GLU A 23 22.72 -7.37 9.46
CA GLU A 23 23.06 -6.51 10.59
C GLU A 23 22.46 -5.10 10.42
N ASP A 24 22.54 -4.51 9.22
CA ASP A 24 21.93 -3.22 8.90
C ASP A 24 20.40 -3.25 9.10
N ALA A 25 19.73 -4.31 8.61
CA ALA A 25 18.29 -4.49 8.81
C ALA A 25 17.93 -4.57 10.31
N PHE A 26 18.71 -5.34 11.07
CA PHE A 26 18.52 -5.49 12.50
C PHE A 26 18.73 -4.18 13.27
N GLN A 27 19.80 -3.44 12.97
CA GLN A 27 20.09 -2.16 13.61
C GLN A 27 19.02 -1.11 13.33
N ILE A 28 18.59 -0.98 12.07
CA ILE A 28 17.53 -0.03 11.69
C ILE A 28 16.21 -0.42 12.34
N SER A 29 15.86 -1.71 12.33
CA SER A 29 14.66 -2.24 13.00
C SER A 29 14.68 -1.95 14.50
N ARG A 30 15.81 -2.15 15.19
CA ARG A 30 15.96 -1.77 16.61
C ARG A 30 15.88 -0.26 16.84
N GLY A 31 16.43 0.56 15.95
CA GLY A 31 16.30 2.02 16.03
C GLY A 31 14.85 2.48 15.97
N ILE A 32 14.04 1.83 15.11
CA ILE A 32 12.60 2.09 15.00
C ILE A 32 11.87 1.67 16.28
N GLN A 33 12.16 0.47 16.79
CA GLN A 33 11.54 -0.06 18.02
C GLN A 33 11.85 0.77 19.26
N ASN A 34 13.02 1.41 19.32
CA ASN A 34 13.43 2.24 20.45
C ASN A 34 12.94 3.69 20.36
N ASP A 35 11.98 3.99 19.47
CA ASP A 35 11.42 5.33 19.26
C ASP A 35 12.45 6.42 18.93
N SER A 36 13.63 6.05 18.41
CA SER A 36 14.72 7.02 18.13
C SER A 36 14.34 8.08 17.08
N TRP A 37 13.33 7.78 16.27
CA TRP A 37 12.78 8.66 15.24
C TRP A 37 11.74 9.65 15.79
N VAL A 38 11.17 9.41 16.97
CA VAL A 38 10.13 10.25 17.57
C VAL A 38 10.74 11.54 18.12
N ASP A 39 10.08 12.67 17.85
CA ASP A 39 10.48 13.97 18.40
C ASP A 39 10.23 14.00 19.92
N GLY A 40 11.23 14.43 20.70
CA GLY A 40 11.16 14.43 22.16
C GLY A 40 10.03 15.29 22.75
N THR A 41 9.45 16.20 21.96
CA THR A 41 8.25 16.97 22.36
C THR A 41 6.98 16.12 22.45
N LEU A 42 6.95 14.95 21.80
CA LEU A 42 5.82 14.01 21.81
C LEU A 42 5.94 12.94 22.91
N GLY A 43 7.08 12.87 23.60
CA GLY A 43 7.37 11.82 24.58
C GLY A 43 7.65 10.44 23.96
N THR A 44 8.01 9.46 24.78
CA THR A 44 8.13 8.04 24.37
C THR A 44 6.76 7.45 24.09
N VAL A 45 6.59 6.69 23.01
CA VAL A 45 5.32 6.04 22.66
C VAL A 45 5.15 4.80 23.55
N GLY A 46 4.80 5.03 24.81
CA GLY A 46 4.74 3.98 25.83
C GLY A 46 3.73 4.30 26.91
N GLY A 47 2.47 3.97 26.68
CA GLY A 47 1.45 3.90 27.73
C GLY A 47 0.34 4.95 27.66
N SER A 48 -0.55 4.82 26.68
CA SER A 48 -1.96 5.21 26.83
C SER A 48 -2.79 4.55 25.73
N LEU A 49 -3.19 3.29 25.94
CA LEU A 49 -4.21 2.65 25.12
C LEU A 49 -5.56 2.87 25.80
N ASP A 50 -6.18 4.01 25.49
CA ASP A 50 -7.63 4.19 25.56
C ASP A 50 -8.00 5.24 24.50
N VAL A 51 -8.25 4.78 23.27
CA VAL A 51 -8.79 5.64 22.21
C VAL A 51 -9.95 4.92 21.53
N LEU A 52 -11.03 4.72 22.28
CA LEU A 52 -12.37 4.69 21.71
C LEU A 52 -13.04 6.02 22.06
N GLY A 53 -13.03 6.95 21.11
CA GLY A 53 -13.52 8.31 21.31
C GLY A 53 -14.56 8.67 20.28
N MET A 54 -15.83 8.62 20.69
CA MET A 54 -17.00 9.20 20.01
C MET A 54 -16.63 10.47 19.24
N VAL A 55 -17.11 10.57 18.00
CA VAL A 55 -17.00 11.79 17.20
C VAL A 55 -17.98 12.81 17.77
N ILE A 56 -17.53 13.57 18.77
CA ILE A 56 -18.18 14.82 19.15
C ILE A 56 -17.61 15.89 18.23
N ASP A 57 -18.47 16.68 17.58
CA ASP A 57 -18.07 17.85 16.80
C ASP A 57 -18.06 19.09 17.72
N PRO A 58 -16.91 19.47 18.30
CA PRO A 58 -16.82 20.63 19.18
C PRO A 58 -17.05 21.94 18.41
N LEU A 59 -16.81 21.99 17.09
CA LEU A 59 -17.00 23.20 16.30
C LEU A 59 -18.46 23.38 15.86
N GLY A 60 -19.21 22.28 15.73
CA GLY A 60 -20.64 22.28 15.44
C GLY A 60 -21.48 23.06 16.45
N SER A 61 -21.05 23.15 17.72
CA SER A 61 -21.75 23.97 18.73
C SER A 61 -21.64 25.47 18.47
N LEU A 62 -20.58 25.94 17.78
CA LEU A 62 -20.45 27.36 17.42
C LEU A 62 -21.47 27.79 16.37
N VAL A 63 -21.80 26.88 15.43
CA VAL A 63 -22.85 27.10 14.42
C VAL A 63 -24.22 27.29 15.09
N SER A 64 -24.47 26.55 16.19
CA SER A 64 -25.74 26.65 16.94
C SER A 64 -25.99 28.02 17.58
N TRP A 65 -24.94 28.85 17.73
CA TRP A 65 -25.04 30.21 18.28
C TRP A 65 -25.25 31.30 17.23
N GLY A 66 -25.31 30.95 15.93
CA GLY A 66 -25.67 31.88 14.86
C GLY A 66 -24.61 32.93 14.50
N VAL A 67 -23.34 32.70 14.87
CA VAL A 67 -22.26 33.68 14.72
C VAL A 67 -21.44 33.43 13.44
N ALA A 68 -21.94 33.92 12.29
CA ALA A 68 -21.31 33.69 10.98
C ALA A 68 -19.86 34.20 10.87
N TRP A 69 -19.52 35.32 11.51
CA TRP A 69 -18.16 35.90 11.47
C TRP A 69 -17.12 35.07 12.26
N LEU A 70 -17.58 34.30 13.26
CA LEU A 70 -16.73 33.43 14.07
C LEU A 70 -16.27 32.21 13.25
N MET A 71 -17.12 31.73 12.34
CA MET A 71 -16.80 30.59 11.48
C MET A 71 -15.60 30.84 10.58
N GLU A 72 -15.44 32.07 10.07
CA GLU A 72 -14.28 32.45 9.26
C GLU A 72 -12.98 32.37 10.06
N HIS A 73 -13.01 32.77 11.34
CA HIS A 73 -11.84 32.77 12.22
C HIS A 73 -11.51 31.39 12.77
N VAL A 74 -12.50 30.50 12.90
CA VAL A 74 -12.31 29.15 13.47
C VAL A 74 -11.98 28.11 12.40
N LYS A 75 -12.18 28.44 11.10
CA LYS A 75 -11.81 27.57 9.98
C LYS A 75 -10.39 26.98 10.07
N PRO A 76 -9.32 27.73 10.42
CA PRO A 76 -7.98 27.16 10.55
C PRO A 76 -7.88 26.01 11.57
N LEU A 77 -8.70 26.02 12.61
CA LEU A 77 -8.75 24.94 13.60
C LEU A 77 -9.51 23.73 13.08
N LYS A 78 -10.55 23.95 12.26
CA LYS A 78 -11.27 22.89 11.55
C LYS A 78 -10.36 22.19 10.54
N ASP A 79 -9.67 22.97 9.71
CA ASP A 79 -8.76 22.45 8.70
C ASP A 79 -7.64 21.60 9.37
N ALA A 80 -7.17 21.99 10.56
CA ALA A 80 -6.19 21.21 11.32
C ALA A 80 -6.71 19.85 11.82
N LEU A 81 -8.00 19.74 12.14
CA LEU A 81 -8.64 18.46 12.47
C LEU A 81 -8.74 17.57 11.23
N ASP A 82 -9.10 18.17 10.09
CA ASP A 82 -9.24 17.47 8.81
C ASP A 82 -7.89 16.97 8.29
N TRP A 83 -6.78 17.71 8.50
CA TRP A 83 -5.43 17.25 8.14
C TRP A 83 -5.00 15.97 8.86
N LEU A 84 -5.53 15.71 10.05
CA LEU A 84 -5.24 14.53 10.85
C LEU A 84 -6.31 13.44 10.70
N ALA A 85 -7.25 13.62 9.77
CA ALA A 85 -8.23 12.62 9.41
C ALA A 85 -7.59 11.52 8.55
N GLY A 86 -6.96 10.56 9.22
CA GLY A 86 -6.48 9.31 8.62
C GLY A 86 -7.34 8.10 9.02
N ASN A 87 -7.07 6.95 8.38
CA ASN A 87 -7.70 5.67 8.68
C ASN A 87 -6.75 4.81 9.55
N PRO A 88 -6.93 4.77 10.88
CA PRO A 88 -6.05 4.02 11.77
C PRO A 88 -6.13 2.51 11.53
N ASP A 89 -7.29 1.99 11.10
CA ASP A 89 -7.49 0.57 10.84
C ASP A 89 -6.71 0.12 9.60
N GLU A 90 -6.64 0.98 8.59
CA GLU A 90 -5.82 0.74 7.40
C GLU A 90 -4.31 0.75 7.71
N ILE A 91 -3.85 1.69 8.55
CA ILE A 91 -2.45 1.70 9.01
C ILE A 91 -2.14 0.43 9.82
N ALA A 92 -3.05 0.02 10.71
CA ALA A 92 -2.90 -1.20 11.49
C ALA A 92 -2.89 -2.45 10.60
N ALA A 93 -3.74 -2.51 9.57
CA ALA A 93 -3.76 -3.60 8.60
C ALA A 93 -2.43 -3.68 7.84
N HIS A 94 -1.88 -2.57 7.36
CA HIS A 94 -0.58 -2.54 6.70
C HIS A 94 0.55 -2.99 7.64
N ALA A 95 0.55 -2.54 8.90
CA ALA A 95 1.51 -2.99 9.89
C ALA A 95 1.41 -4.51 10.14
N ALA A 96 0.19 -5.03 10.25
CA ALA A 96 -0.07 -6.46 10.42
C ALA A 96 0.41 -7.29 9.21
N THR A 97 0.20 -6.81 7.98
CA THR A 97 0.71 -7.47 6.77
C THR A 97 2.23 -7.65 6.82
N TRP A 98 2.98 -6.61 7.18
CA TRP A 98 4.43 -6.71 7.33
C TRP A 98 4.86 -7.61 8.49
N GLY A 99 4.09 -7.63 9.58
CA GLY A 99 4.29 -8.58 10.69
C GLY A 99 4.09 -10.03 10.25
N ASN A 100 3.05 -10.31 9.47
CA ASN A 100 2.77 -11.64 8.93
C ASN A 100 3.88 -12.10 7.96
N VAL A 101 4.38 -11.22 7.09
CA VAL A 101 5.51 -11.53 6.19
C VAL A 101 6.76 -11.90 6.98
N ALA A 102 7.06 -11.16 8.05
CA ALA A 102 8.21 -11.44 8.88
C ALA A 102 8.09 -12.77 9.63
N ALA A 103 6.91 -13.07 10.20
CA ALA A 103 6.61 -14.32 10.88
C ALA A 103 6.70 -15.52 9.93
N PHE A 104 6.07 -15.43 8.75
CA PHE A 104 6.13 -16.44 7.71
C PHE A 104 7.57 -16.73 7.28
N THR A 105 8.37 -15.68 7.06
CA THR A 105 9.78 -15.84 6.67
C THR A 105 10.61 -16.47 7.78
N ALA A 106 10.39 -16.09 9.03
CA ALA A 106 11.08 -16.68 10.18
C ALA A 106 10.73 -18.17 10.36
N GLU A 107 9.46 -18.53 10.16
CA GLU A 107 9.00 -19.92 10.20
C GLU A 107 9.62 -20.74 9.06
N ALA A 108 9.57 -20.24 7.82
CA ALA A 108 10.18 -20.89 6.68
C ALA A 108 11.70 -21.08 6.87
N ARG A 109 12.38 -20.09 7.45
CA ARG A 109 13.81 -20.19 7.83
C ARG A 109 14.02 -21.33 8.82
N GLN A 110 13.18 -21.45 9.84
CA GLN A 110 13.30 -22.51 10.85
C GLN A 110 13.08 -23.89 10.24
N GLN A 111 12.04 -24.06 9.44
CA GLN A 111 11.76 -25.32 8.74
C GLN A 111 12.93 -25.73 7.82
N TYR A 112 13.53 -24.77 7.13
CA TYR A 112 14.71 -25.01 6.30
C TYR A 112 15.93 -25.42 7.14
N ALA A 113 16.18 -24.76 8.27
CA ALA A 113 17.26 -25.11 9.18
C ALA A 113 17.11 -26.54 9.72
N ASP A 114 15.91 -26.90 10.16
CA ASP A 114 15.62 -28.23 10.69
C ASP A 114 15.80 -29.32 9.62
N SER A 115 15.37 -29.03 8.38
CA SER A 115 15.55 -29.92 7.22
C SER A 115 17.02 -30.11 6.86
N VAL A 116 17.81 -29.04 6.82
CA VAL A 116 19.25 -29.11 6.55
C VAL A 116 19.98 -29.89 7.63
N ASN A 117 19.68 -29.62 8.90
CA ASN A 117 20.31 -30.31 10.03
C ASN A 117 20.00 -31.80 10.03
N SER A 118 18.74 -32.18 9.80
CA SER A 118 18.33 -33.59 9.79
C SER A 118 18.83 -34.35 8.56
N ALA A 119 18.70 -33.78 7.36
CA ALA A 119 19.07 -34.44 6.11
C ALA A 119 20.59 -34.59 5.95
N THR A 120 21.36 -33.69 6.54
CA THR A 120 22.84 -33.69 6.42
C THR A 120 23.56 -34.18 7.66
N ALA A 121 22.84 -34.66 8.69
CA ALA A 121 23.42 -35.08 9.98
C ALA A 121 24.54 -36.12 9.83
N TYR A 122 24.41 -37.02 8.86
CA TYR A 122 25.37 -38.09 8.61
C TYR A 122 26.34 -37.78 7.46
N TRP A 123 26.22 -36.62 6.83
CA TRP A 123 27.08 -36.23 5.71
C TRP A 123 28.45 -35.81 6.23
N GLN A 124 29.47 -36.53 5.76
CA GLN A 124 30.87 -36.33 6.11
C GLN A 124 31.68 -35.91 4.87
N GLY A 125 32.77 -35.17 5.11
CA GLY A 125 33.67 -34.72 4.05
C GLY A 125 33.30 -33.36 3.45
N ALA A 126 34.21 -32.81 2.64
CA ALA A 126 34.20 -31.43 2.19
C ALA A 126 32.91 -30.98 1.48
N SER A 127 32.26 -31.87 0.73
CA SER A 127 31.00 -31.55 0.05
C SER A 127 29.83 -31.35 1.04
N GLY A 128 29.80 -32.10 2.14
CA GLY A 128 28.80 -31.93 3.19
C GLY A 128 28.99 -30.63 3.97
N ASP A 129 30.25 -30.28 4.26
CA ASP A 129 30.60 -29.01 4.91
C ASP A 129 30.24 -27.81 4.03
N ALA A 130 30.59 -27.86 2.74
CA ALA A 130 30.27 -26.80 1.77
C ALA A 130 28.75 -26.61 1.60
N TYR A 131 27.97 -27.68 1.61
CA TYR A 131 26.50 -27.58 1.57
C TYR A 131 25.93 -26.90 2.82
N ARG A 132 26.40 -27.30 4.02
CA ARG A 132 25.97 -26.69 5.29
C ARG A 132 26.35 -25.21 5.36
N GLU A 133 27.53 -24.84 4.87
CA GLU A 133 27.96 -23.45 4.77
C GLU A 133 27.04 -22.64 3.84
N HIS A 134 26.75 -23.15 2.65
CA HIS A 134 25.80 -22.53 1.72
C HIS A 134 24.39 -22.41 2.31
N ALA A 135 23.91 -23.45 2.99
CA ALA A 135 22.62 -23.41 3.68
C ALA A 135 22.60 -22.38 4.82
N GLY A 136 23.70 -22.23 5.57
CA GLY A 136 23.87 -21.19 6.59
C GLY A 136 23.78 -19.78 6.03
N LEU A 137 24.37 -19.53 4.84
CA LEU A 137 24.23 -18.26 4.14
C LEU A 137 22.75 -18.01 3.77
N HIS A 138 22.06 -19.01 3.21
CA HIS A 138 20.64 -18.91 2.86
C HIS A 138 19.76 -18.60 4.08
N LEU A 139 20.00 -19.27 5.21
CA LEU A 139 19.31 -19.01 6.48
C LEU A 139 19.52 -17.58 6.98
N SER A 140 20.75 -17.06 6.85
CA SER A 140 21.08 -15.69 7.24
C SER A 140 20.34 -14.66 6.38
N VAL A 141 20.21 -14.91 5.07
CA VAL A 141 19.43 -14.02 4.18
C VAL A 141 17.96 -13.97 4.58
N MET A 142 17.36 -15.13 4.87
CA MET A 142 15.95 -15.20 5.33
C MET A 142 15.76 -14.49 6.67
N GLU A 143 16.72 -14.57 7.58
CA GLU A 143 16.71 -13.84 8.85
C GLU A 143 16.73 -12.31 8.63
N GLY A 144 17.58 -11.81 7.72
CA GLY A 144 17.58 -10.39 7.35
C GLY A 144 16.27 -9.91 6.76
N ILE A 145 15.64 -10.72 5.89
CA ILE A 145 14.33 -10.41 5.30
C ILE A 145 13.26 -10.31 6.41
N SER A 146 13.26 -11.26 7.35
CA SER A 146 12.34 -11.24 8.50
C SER A 146 12.55 -10.00 9.38
N HIS A 147 13.80 -9.64 9.69
CA HIS A 147 14.11 -8.44 10.48
C HIS A 147 13.72 -7.13 9.78
N ALA A 148 13.94 -7.03 8.47
CA ALA A 148 13.54 -5.87 7.69
C ALA A 148 12.01 -5.72 7.67
N ALA A 149 11.28 -6.82 7.42
CA ALA A 149 9.82 -6.84 7.44
C ALA A 149 9.25 -6.48 8.83
N HIS A 150 9.83 -6.99 9.92
CA HIS A 150 9.49 -6.55 11.28
C HIS A 150 9.75 -5.06 11.48
N GLY A 151 10.89 -4.54 11.01
CA GLY A 151 11.22 -3.11 11.11
C GLY A 151 10.17 -2.23 10.43
N ILE A 152 9.70 -2.62 9.25
CA ILE A 152 8.64 -1.92 8.52
C ILE A 152 7.31 -2.00 9.30
N SER A 153 6.95 -3.18 9.82
CA SER A 153 5.74 -3.36 10.64
C SER A 153 5.72 -2.40 11.84
N TYR A 154 6.80 -2.35 12.61
CA TYR A 154 6.93 -1.45 13.76
C TYR A 154 6.90 0.03 13.36
N ALA A 155 7.54 0.40 12.24
CA ALA A 155 7.51 1.77 11.74
C ALA A 155 6.10 2.23 11.40
N VAL A 156 5.34 1.40 10.67
CA VAL A 156 3.97 1.72 10.26
C VAL A 156 3.05 1.79 11.49
N GLN A 157 3.17 0.85 12.42
CA GLN A 157 2.41 0.87 13.67
C GLN A 157 2.72 2.10 14.51
N GLY A 158 4.01 2.39 14.73
CA GLY A 158 4.46 3.55 15.50
C GLY A 158 4.02 4.88 14.88
N ALA A 159 4.10 5.00 13.55
CA ALA A 159 3.57 6.16 12.82
C ALA A 159 2.05 6.32 13.03
N GLY A 160 1.30 5.23 12.94
CA GLY A 160 -0.15 5.24 13.19
C GLY A 160 -0.51 5.67 14.61
N LEU A 161 0.18 5.13 15.62
CA LEU A 161 0.00 5.51 17.02
C LEU A 161 0.33 6.99 17.25
N LEU A 162 1.42 7.48 16.65
CA LEU A 162 1.84 8.88 16.79
C LEU A 162 0.83 9.86 16.16
N VAL A 163 0.34 9.54 14.96
CA VAL A 163 -0.73 10.32 14.30
C VAL A 163 -2.01 10.30 15.15
N GLY A 164 -2.40 9.13 15.66
CA GLY A 164 -3.58 8.99 16.53
C GLY A 164 -3.47 9.82 17.81
N MET A 165 -2.31 9.80 18.46
CA MET A 165 -2.03 10.61 19.64
C MET A 165 -2.13 12.11 19.34
N VAL A 166 -1.48 12.59 18.28
CA VAL A 166 -1.50 14.01 17.89
C VAL A 166 -2.92 14.44 17.53
N ARG A 167 -3.69 13.59 16.84
CA ARG A 167 -5.12 13.82 16.58
C ARG A 167 -5.92 13.97 17.88
N GLY A 168 -5.66 13.14 18.88
CA GLY A 168 -6.27 13.25 20.22
C GLY A 168 -5.96 14.59 20.88
N ILE A 169 -4.68 14.97 20.92
CA ILE A 169 -4.24 16.25 21.48
C ILE A 169 -4.90 17.43 20.76
N VAL A 170 -4.92 17.42 19.43
CA VAL A 170 -5.55 18.50 18.64
C VAL A 170 -7.04 18.59 18.93
N ARG A 171 -7.75 17.46 19.02
CA ARG A 171 -9.17 17.43 19.40
C ARG A 171 -9.38 18.06 20.78
N ASP A 172 -8.57 17.70 21.77
CA ASP A 172 -8.68 18.24 23.13
C ASP A 172 -8.39 19.74 23.19
N LEU A 173 -7.39 20.21 22.45
CA LEU A 173 -7.08 21.64 22.33
C LEU A 173 -8.25 22.41 21.70
N ILE A 174 -8.89 21.84 20.66
CA ILE A 174 -10.07 22.44 20.04
C ILE A 174 -11.25 22.45 21.02
N ALA A 175 -11.49 21.37 21.77
CA ALA A 175 -12.55 21.32 22.77
C ALA A 175 -12.35 22.39 23.86
N GLN A 176 -11.13 22.57 24.35
CA GLN A 176 -10.80 23.63 25.31
C GLN A 176 -10.95 25.04 24.72
N PHE A 177 -10.59 25.23 23.45
CA PHE A 177 -10.83 26.48 22.73
C PHE A 177 -12.31 26.81 22.68
N VAL A 178 -13.16 25.85 22.28
CA VAL A 178 -14.61 26.02 22.23
C VAL A 178 -15.19 26.32 23.61
N GLY A 179 -14.73 25.64 24.67
CA GLY A 179 -15.12 25.96 26.04
C GLY A 179 -14.74 27.38 26.45
N THR A 180 -13.56 27.86 26.02
CA THR A 180 -13.12 29.24 26.27
C THR A 180 -13.99 30.24 25.51
N LEU A 181 -14.34 29.95 24.25
CA LEU A 181 -15.27 30.76 23.47
C LEU A 181 -16.66 30.82 24.13
N ALA A 182 -17.19 29.68 24.58
CA ALA A 182 -18.49 29.60 25.25
C ALA A 182 -18.59 30.55 26.46
N ALA A 183 -17.51 30.64 27.23
CA ALA A 183 -17.46 31.49 28.42
C ALA A 183 -17.32 32.99 28.08
N ARG A 184 -16.62 33.34 26.99
CA ARG A 184 -16.35 34.75 26.63
C ARG A 184 -17.36 35.36 25.66
N LEU A 185 -18.00 34.55 24.83
CA LEU A 185 -18.95 35.01 23.82
C LEU A 185 -20.10 35.84 24.40
N PRO A 186 -20.71 35.50 25.56
CA PRO A 186 -21.72 36.36 26.18
C PRO A 186 -21.20 37.74 26.58
N GLN A 187 -19.94 37.83 27.02
CA GLN A 187 -19.32 39.11 27.41
C GLN A 187 -19.11 39.99 26.18
N TRP A 188 -18.60 39.43 25.09
CA TRP A 188 -18.42 40.14 23.83
C TRP A 188 -19.74 40.62 23.23
N LEU A 189 -20.78 39.78 23.21
CA LEU A 189 -22.11 40.16 22.72
C LEU A 189 -22.74 41.27 23.57
N ALA A 190 -22.53 41.24 24.89
CA ALA A 190 -23.00 42.30 25.79
C ALA A 190 -22.25 43.61 25.53
N GLU A 191 -20.92 43.57 25.36
CA GLU A 191 -20.10 44.75 25.00
C GLU A 191 -20.53 45.35 23.66
N GLU A 192 -20.78 44.55 22.62
CA GLU A 192 -21.26 45.03 21.33
C GLU A 192 -22.67 45.63 21.41
N GLY A 193 -23.58 44.96 22.12
CA GLY A 193 -24.95 45.43 22.31
C GLY A 193 -25.04 46.73 23.12
N LEU A 194 -24.22 46.87 24.16
CA LEU A 194 -24.15 48.09 24.99
C LEU A 194 -23.44 49.24 24.29
N THR A 195 -22.48 48.95 23.41
CA THR A 195 -21.71 49.97 22.67
C THR A 195 -22.29 50.28 21.29
N LEU A 196 -23.45 49.71 20.94
CA LEU A 196 -24.10 49.87 19.62
C LEU A 196 -23.15 49.56 18.45
N GLY A 197 -22.26 48.59 18.61
CA GLY A 197 -21.29 48.17 17.59
C GLY A 197 -19.97 48.96 17.55
N VAL A 198 -19.74 49.92 18.44
CA VAL A 198 -18.45 50.65 18.51
C VAL A 198 -17.31 49.75 19.00
N ALA A 199 -17.60 48.77 19.86
CA ALA A 199 -16.58 47.83 20.37
C ALA A 199 -16.23 46.69 19.39
N THR A 200 -16.97 46.52 18.29
CA THR A 200 -16.81 45.38 17.36
C THR A 200 -15.37 45.18 16.85
N PRO A 201 -14.60 46.22 16.45
CA PRO A 201 -13.21 46.02 16.04
C PRO A 201 -12.31 45.44 17.14
N ILE A 202 -12.56 45.82 18.40
CA ILE A 202 -11.79 45.35 19.56
C ILE A 202 -12.11 43.88 19.82
N VAL A 203 -13.40 43.52 19.81
CA VAL A 203 -13.88 42.15 20.01
C VAL A 203 -13.30 41.21 18.94
N ILE A 204 -13.33 41.60 17.66
CA ILE A 204 -12.71 40.83 16.57
C ILE A 204 -11.21 40.61 16.84
N GLY A 205 -10.48 41.65 17.25
CA GLY A 205 -9.06 41.53 17.60
C GLY A 205 -8.79 40.55 18.75
N GLN A 206 -9.66 40.55 19.78
CA GLN A 206 -9.54 39.61 20.89
C GLN A 206 -9.81 38.16 20.47
N VAL A 207 -10.80 37.93 19.61
CA VAL A 207 -11.07 36.60 19.04
C VAL A 207 -9.93 36.12 18.17
N ALA A 208 -9.42 36.96 17.28
CA ALA A 208 -8.28 36.64 16.43
C ALA A 208 -7.04 36.29 17.26
N ALA A 209 -6.73 37.05 18.31
CA ALA A 209 -5.62 36.75 19.21
C ALA A 209 -5.82 35.43 19.97
N LEU A 210 -7.05 35.12 20.39
CA LEU A 210 -7.37 33.85 21.03
C LEU A 210 -7.17 32.68 20.06
N VAL A 211 -7.73 32.76 18.86
CA VAL A 211 -7.54 31.76 17.80
C VAL A 211 -6.06 31.55 17.52
N ALA A 212 -5.30 32.63 17.30
CA ALA A 212 -3.88 32.57 17.02
C ALA A 212 -3.10 31.81 18.11
N LYS A 213 -3.43 32.06 19.39
CA LYS A 213 -2.83 31.34 20.51
C LYS A 213 -3.08 29.82 20.46
N TRP A 214 -4.27 29.39 20.08
CA TRP A 214 -4.59 27.95 19.98
C TRP A 214 -3.99 27.32 18.73
N VAL A 215 -3.98 28.04 17.61
CA VAL A 215 -3.28 27.62 16.38
C VAL A 215 -1.79 27.41 16.66
N ASP A 216 -1.12 28.31 17.37
CA ASP A 216 0.30 28.18 17.73
C ASP A 216 0.60 26.92 18.56
N LYS A 217 -0.27 26.60 19.53
CA LYS A 217 -0.18 25.35 20.29
C LYS A 217 -0.33 24.12 19.38
N ILE A 218 -1.34 24.09 18.52
CA ILE A 218 -1.58 22.98 17.59
C ILE A 218 -0.40 22.82 16.63
N GLN A 219 0.11 23.93 16.08
CA GLN A 219 1.26 23.93 15.18
C GLN A 219 2.49 23.29 15.81
N THR A 220 2.71 23.49 17.11
CA THR A 220 3.85 22.86 17.82
C THR A 220 3.79 21.33 17.72
N PHE A 221 2.63 20.73 18.02
CA PHE A 221 2.45 19.28 17.94
C PHE A 221 2.46 18.74 16.51
N VAL A 222 1.84 19.45 15.56
CA VAL A 222 1.85 19.06 14.14
C VAL A 222 3.27 19.11 13.57
N ARG A 223 4.08 20.13 13.92
CA ARG A 223 5.49 20.20 13.51
C ARG A 223 6.31 19.05 14.10
N ALA A 224 6.09 18.71 15.36
CA ALA A 224 6.74 17.57 15.99
C ALA A 224 6.40 16.25 15.30
N LEU A 225 5.13 16.06 14.91
CA LEU A 225 4.69 14.90 14.12
C LEU A 225 5.43 14.84 12.78
N ILE A 226 5.42 15.94 12.02
CA ILE A 226 6.11 16.03 10.72
C ILE A 226 7.60 15.75 10.86
N ASN A 227 8.25 16.29 11.89
CA ASN A 227 9.66 16.06 12.16
C ASN A 227 9.93 14.58 12.46
N SER A 228 9.07 13.93 13.25
CA SER A 228 9.17 12.50 13.54
C SER A 228 9.05 11.67 12.27
N LEU A 229 8.01 11.90 11.46
CA LEU A 229 7.81 11.19 10.20
C LEU A 229 8.96 11.42 9.20
N ARG A 230 9.53 12.63 9.15
CA ARG A 230 10.72 12.93 8.34
C ARG A 230 11.97 12.17 8.80
N ARG A 231 12.10 11.86 10.08
CA ARG A 231 13.19 11.01 10.61
C ARG A 231 12.95 9.54 10.30
N LEU A 232 11.68 9.11 10.25
CA LEU A 232 11.29 7.71 9.97
C LEU A 232 11.41 7.33 8.49
N MET A 233 10.97 8.20 7.58
CA MET A 233 10.98 7.99 6.11
C MET A 233 12.31 7.44 5.56
N PRO A 234 13.49 8.02 5.85
CA PRO A 234 14.75 7.49 5.34
C PRO A 234 15.09 6.10 5.91
N MET A 235 14.66 5.78 7.14
CA MET A 235 14.85 4.44 7.72
C MET A 235 14.03 3.40 6.95
N LEU A 236 12.78 3.73 6.60
CA LEU A 236 11.91 2.87 5.79
C LEU A 236 12.45 2.66 4.38
N HIS A 237 12.93 3.72 3.72
CA HIS A 237 13.57 3.58 2.40
C HIS A 237 14.79 2.66 2.47
N ARG A 238 15.64 2.84 3.47
CA ARG A 238 16.83 1.99 3.69
C ARG A 238 16.45 0.53 3.94
N LEU A 239 15.39 0.26 4.70
CA LEU A 239 14.88 -1.10 4.88
C LEU A 239 14.36 -1.70 3.56
N GLY A 240 13.70 -0.92 2.70
CA GLY A 240 13.26 -1.36 1.38
C GLY A 240 14.41 -1.67 0.42
N GLU A 241 15.48 -0.87 0.45
CA GLU A 241 16.73 -1.14 -0.27
C GLU A 241 17.35 -2.46 0.19
N ILE A 242 17.54 -2.63 1.51
CA ILE A 242 18.08 -3.86 2.09
C ILE A 242 17.22 -5.08 1.72
N PHE A 243 15.90 -4.96 1.81
CA PHE A 243 14.98 -6.04 1.41
C PHE A 243 15.17 -6.45 -0.05
N THR A 244 15.35 -5.48 -0.95
CA THR A 244 15.59 -5.71 -2.38
C THR A 244 16.93 -6.41 -2.61
N GLU A 245 17.99 -5.97 -1.94
CA GLU A 245 19.33 -6.57 -2.03
C GLU A 245 19.35 -8.00 -1.47
N LEU A 246 18.70 -8.23 -0.33
CA LEU A 246 18.54 -9.57 0.26
C LEU A 246 17.73 -10.50 -0.67
N LYS A 247 16.65 -10.02 -1.29
CA LYS A 247 15.90 -10.79 -2.30
C LYS A 247 16.77 -11.17 -3.51
N GLN A 248 17.58 -10.25 -4.01
CA GLN A 248 18.51 -10.55 -5.11
C GLN A 248 19.54 -11.60 -4.69
N MET A 249 20.07 -11.50 -3.48
CA MET A 249 21.03 -12.45 -2.94
C MET A 249 20.41 -13.83 -2.72
N LEU A 250 19.19 -13.90 -2.19
CA LEU A 250 18.42 -15.14 -2.07
C LEU A 250 18.24 -15.83 -3.44
N ASN A 251 17.87 -15.05 -4.47
CA ASN A 251 17.73 -15.56 -5.83
C ASN A 251 19.07 -16.06 -6.42
N LYS A 252 20.18 -15.40 -6.11
CA LYS A 252 21.51 -15.87 -6.52
C LYS A 252 21.84 -17.19 -5.85
N LEU A 253 21.66 -17.31 -4.53
CA LEU A 253 21.90 -18.53 -3.75
C LEU A 253 20.98 -19.69 -4.19
N ALA A 254 19.73 -19.40 -4.58
CA ALA A 254 18.81 -20.41 -5.10
C ALA A 254 19.17 -20.90 -6.51
N ARG A 255 19.85 -20.09 -7.32
CA ARG A 255 20.22 -20.39 -8.71
C ARG A 255 21.67 -20.85 -8.89
N SER A 256 22.53 -20.66 -7.89
CA SER A 256 23.91 -21.09 -7.95
C SER A 256 23.98 -22.61 -7.97
N ASN A 257 24.33 -23.17 -9.13
CA ASN A 257 24.77 -24.56 -9.22
C ASN A 257 26.03 -24.70 -8.35
N PRO A 258 26.04 -25.54 -7.30
CA PRO A 258 27.19 -25.67 -6.39
C PRO A 258 28.47 -26.19 -7.06
N LEU A 259 28.42 -26.53 -8.36
CA LEU A 259 29.53 -27.06 -9.15
C LEU A 259 30.16 -26.06 -10.13
N LYS A 260 29.72 -24.79 -10.21
CA LYS A 260 30.29 -23.85 -11.18
C LYS A 260 31.60 -23.21 -10.68
N HIS A 261 32.71 -23.90 -10.91
CA HIS A 261 34.03 -23.31 -11.12
C HIS A 261 34.38 -23.36 -12.62
N GLY A 262 34.61 -22.21 -13.24
CA GLY A 262 35.30 -22.08 -14.54
C GLY A 262 34.48 -22.43 -15.79
N ASP A 263 34.77 -21.73 -16.89
CA ASP A 263 34.02 -21.69 -18.16
C ASP A 263 33.94 -23.00 -18.96
N GLU A 264 32.82 -23.19 -19.67
CA GLU A 264 32.83 -23.72 -21.05
C GLU A 264 31.55 -23.28 -21.81
N PRO A 265 31.65 -22.80 -23.08
CA PRO A 265 30.50 -22.35 -23.86
C PRO A 265 29.79 -23.52 -24.57
N GLY A 266 28.47 -23.64 -24.36
CA GLY A 266 27.63 -24.62 -25.04
C GLY A 266 27.35 -24.26 -26.52
N PRO A 267 27.07 -25.26 -27.39
CA PRO A 267 26.92 -25.06 -28.82
C PRO A 267 25.53 -24.49 -29.19
N PRO A 268 25.39 -23.78 -30.33
CA PRO A 268 24.14 -23.12 -30.69
C PRO A 268 23.18 -24.13 -31.34
N ARG A 269 21.88 -24.03 -31.01
CA ARG A 269 20.82 -24.74 -31.75
C ARG A 269 19.91 -23.77 -32.49
N ARG A 270 19.54 -24.23 -33.68
CA ARG A 270 19.01 -23.51 -34.83
C ARG A 270 17.51 -23.21 -34.73
N HIS A 271 17.17 -22.20 -35.51
CA HIS A 271 15.86 -21.76 -35.97
C HIS A 271 15.14 -22.85 -36.80
N ASP A 272 13.82 -22.98 -36.66
CA ASP A 272 12.89 -23.41 -37.72
C ASP A 272 11.48 -22.82 -37.47
N THR A 273 10.79 -22.52 -38.57
CA THR A 273 9.55 -21.72 -38.75
C THR A 273 8.29 -22.61 -39.00
N PRO A 274 7.06 -22.04 -39.14
CA PRO A 274 5.82 -22.57 -38.54
C PRO A 274 4.88 -23.31 -39.51
N ASP A 275 3.83 -23.93 -38.96
CA ASP A 275 2.65 -24.37 -39.70
C ASP A 275 1.35 -23.86 -39.06
N GLY A 276 0.37 -23.53 -39.89
CA GLY A 276 -0.87 -22.84 -39.53
C GLY A 276 -2.12 -23.71 -39.63
N GLY A 277 -3.20 -23.25 -38.99
CA GLY A 277 -4.55 -23.80 -39.12
C GLY A 277 -5.54 -23.00 -38.27
N GLY A 278 -6.39 -22.20 -38.91
CA GLY A 278 -7.28 -21.23 -38.26
C GLY A 278 -8.64 -21.77 -37.83
N HIS A 279 -9.21 -21.12 -36.80
CA HIS A 279 -10.63 -21.13 -36.47
C HIS A 279 -11.12 -19.70 -36.16
N VAL A 280 -12.43 -19.51 -36.28
CA VAL A 280 -13.13 -18.25 -36.61
C VAL A 280 -13.23 -17.27 -35.44
N ASN A 281 -12.66 -16.08 -35.67
CA ASN A 281 -12.49 -14.84 -34.88
C ASN A 281 -13.60 -14.34 -33.92
N ASP A 282 -13.21 -14.16 -32.66
CA ASP A 282 -13.53 -13.00 -31.81
C ASP A 282 -12.30 -12.04 -31.89
N PRO A 283 -12.43 -10.70 -32.06
CA PRO A 283 -11.27 -9.80 -32.15
C PRO A 283 -10.26 -9.92 -30.99
N HIS A 284 -10.64 -10.48 -29.84
CA HIS A 284 -9.71 -10.76 -28.72
C HIS A 284 -8.91 -12.06 -28.86
N ASP A 285 -9.27 -12.98 -29.77
CA ASP A 285 -8.68 -14.33 -29.85
C ASP A 285 -7.43 -14.38 -30.77
N THR A 286 -7.23 -13.37 -31.62
CA THR A 286 -6.12 -13.34 -32.60
C THR A 286 -4.74 -13.02 -32.01
N LEU A 287 -4.70 -12.51 -30.77
CA LEU A 287 -3.46 -12.10 -30.09
C LEU A 287 -2.99 -13.11 -29.05
N VAL A 288 -3.86 -14.01 -28.58
CA VAL A 288 -3.55 -14.96 -27.50
C VAL A 288 -2.37 -15.84 -27.90
N GLY A 289 -1.34 -15.90 -27.04
CA GLY A 289 -0.14 -16.70 -27.27
C GLY A 289 0.90 -16.05 -28.18
N GLN A 290 0.66 -14.84 -28.70
CA GLN A 290 1.73 -14.05 -29.31
C GLN A 290 2.76 -13.68 -28.24
N PRO A 291 4.06 -13.65 -28.57
CA PRO A 291 5.09 -13.21 -27.63
C PRO A 291 4.82 -11.78 -27.15
N LEU A 292 4.79 -11.57 -25.84
CA LEU A 292 4.79 -10.24 -25.25
C LEU A 292 6.07 -9.50 -25.68
N THR A 293 5.91 -8.31 -26.23
CA THR A 293 7.00 -7.35 -26.47
C THR A 293 7.37 -6.63 -25.18
N ASP A 294 8.51 -5.95 -25.16
CA ASP A 294 8.90 -5.14 -23.99
C ASP A 294 7.93 -3.99 -23.74
N THR A 295 7.28 -3.47 -24.79
CA THR A 295 6.22 -2.47 -24.66
C THR A 295 4.98 -3.05 -24.00
N ASP A 296 4.60 -4.29 -24.32
CA ASP A 296 3.47 -4.95 -23.67
C ASP A 296 3.76 -5.18 -22.19
N ARG A 297 4.96 -5.68 -21.85
CA ARG A 297 5.39 -5.86 -20.45
C ARG A 297 5.41 -4.55 -19.69
N ALA A 298 5.92 -3.48 -20.31
CA ALA A 298 5.95 -2.16 -19.70
C ALA A 298 4.53 -1.62 -19.45
N ALA A 299 3.58 -1.84 -20.36
CA ALA A 299 2.19 -1.41 -20.17
C ALA A 299 1.50 -2.20 -19.04
N LEU A 300 1.69 -3.52 -18.99
CA LEU A 300 1.16 -4.36 -17.91
C LEU A 300 1.77 -3.99 -16.55
N HIS A 301 3.09 -3.76 -16.49
CA HIS A 301 3.78 -3.26 -15.31
C HIS A 301 3.25 -1.88 -14.90
N ASP A 302 3.12 -0.97 -15.85
CA ASP A 302 2.63 0.38 -15.63
C ASP A 302 1.26 0.39 -14.96
N TYR A 303 0.33 -0.47 -15.41
CA TYR A 303 -0.97 -0.63 -14.77
C TYR A 303 -0.87 -1.00 -13.29
N THR A 304 0.06 -1.88 -12.92
CA THR A 304 0.26 -2.32 -11.52
C THR A 304 0.87 -1.24 -10.62
N THR A 305 1.33 -0.12 -11.19
CA THR A 305 1.86 1.01 -10.40
C THR A 305 0.74 1.88 -9.83
N ASN A 306 1.02 2.56 -8.72
CA ASN A 306 0.09 3.53 -8.15
C ASN A 306 -0.31 4.62 -9.14
N ASP A 307 0.58 5.07 -10.01
CA ASP A 307 0.25 6.07 -11.03
C ASP A 307 -0.67 5.48 -12.11
N GLY A 308 -0.36 4.29 -12.60
CA GLY A 308 -1.08 3.65 -13.71
C GLY A 308 -2.55 3.44 -13.42
N TYR A 309 -2.89 2.58 -12.45
CA TYR A 309 -4.30 2.27 -12.19
C TYR A 309 -5.08 3.48 -11.66
N THR A 310 -4.47 4.40 -10.89
CA THR A 310 -5.16 5.60 -10.38
C THR A 310 -5.37 6.68 -11.44
N THR A 311 -4.60 6.64 -12.54
CA THR A 311 -4.84 7.51 -13.70
C THR A 311 -5.87 6.88 -14.65
N MET A 312 -5.69 5.60 -14.99
CA MET A 312 -6.51 4.93 -16.01
C MET A 312 -7.92 4.61 -15.53
N ASN A 313 -8.10 4.03 -14.34
CA ASN A 313 -9.42 3.56 -13.92
C ASN A 313 -10.42 4.70 -13.65
N PRO A 314 -10.06 5.83 -13.00
CA PRO A 314 -10.99 6.96 -12.87
C PRO A 314 -11.37 7.55 -14.22
N PHE A 315 -10.41 7.74 -15.13
CA PHE A 315 -10.67 8.21 -16.50
C PHE A 315 -11.65 7.32 -17.27
N LEU A 316 -11.46 6.00 -17.21
CA LEU A 316 -12.32 5.03 -17.90
C LEU A 316 -13.75 5.00 -17.32
N ARG A 317 -13.89 5.28 -16.01
CA ARG A 317 -15.20 5.40 -15.35
C ARG A 317 -15.91 6.70 -15.72
N ASP A 318 -15.20 7.82 -15.69
CA ASP A 318 -15.71 9.14 -16.05
C ASP A 318 -14.58 10.03 -16.60
N SER A 319 -14.68 10.35 -17.89
CA SER A 319 -13.71 11.19 -18.60
C SER A 319 -14.11 12.67 -18.69
N SER A 320 -15.25 13.06 -18.08
CA SER A 320 -15.82 14.41 -18.23
C SER A 320 -14.91 15.53 -17.70
N GLY A 321 -14.12 15.24 -16.66
CA GLY A 321 -13.20 16.18 -16.02
C GLY A 321 -11.82 16.33 -16.68
N TYR A 322 -11.54 15.59 -17.76
CA TYR A 322 -10.20 15.55 -18.37
C TYR A 322 -10.10 16.46 -19.60
N SER A 323 -8.91 17.04 -19.84
CA SER A 323 -8.62 17.80 -21.06
C SER A 323 -8.57 16.87 -22.29
N ASP A 324 -8.81 17.37 -23.49
CA ASP A 324 -8.81 16.52 -24.70
C ASP A 324 -7.43 15.89 -24.99
N ALA A 325 -6.35 16.58 -24.60
CA ALA A 325 -5.00 16.03 -24.66
C ALA A 325 -4.84 14.85 -23.67
N ASP A 326 -5.30 15.01 -22.43
CA ASP A 326 -5.23 13.95 -21.41
C ASP A 326 -6.12 12.77 -21.78
N LYS A 327 -7.33 13.01 -22.29
CA LYS A 327 -8.22 11.95 -22.78
C LYS A 327 -7.51 11.08 -23.82
N THR A 328 -6.85 11.73 -24.79
CA THR A 328 -6.12 11.02 -25.85
C THR A 328 -4.95 10.21 -25.28
N ALA A 329 -4.16 10.81 -24.39
CA ALA A 329 -2.99 10.15 -23.80
C ALA A 329 -3.36 8.98 -22.89
N ILE A 330 -4.34 9.17 -21.99
CA ILE A 330 -4.78 8.13 -21.05
C ILE A 330 -5.54 7.01 -21.78
N GLN A 331 -6.29 7.34 -22.84
CA GLN A 331 -6.92 6.33 -23.69
C GLN A 331 -5.85 5.47 -24.37
N ALA A 332 -4.85 6.06 -25.01
CA ALA A 332 -3.77 5.32 -25.65
C ALA A 332 -2.99 4.46 -24.64
N ARG A 333 -2.71 5.00 -23.44
CA ARG A 333 -2.11 4.25 -22.32
C ARG A 333 -2.96 3.04 -21.92
N SER A 334 -4.26 3.23 -21.80
CA SER A 334 -5.21 2.15 -21.47
C SER A 334 -5.33 1.13 -22.59
N ASP A 335 -5.27 1.54 -23.86
CA ASP A 335 -5.32 0.61 -25.01
C ASP A 335 -4.08 -0.29 -25.05
N ARG A 336 -2.91 0.23 -24.67
CA ARG A 336 -1.69 -0.58 -24.53
C ARG A 336 -1.79 -1.68 -23.48
N VAL A 337 -2.45 -1.40 -22.36
CA VAL A 337 -2.71 -2.43 -21.34
C VAL A 337 -3.61 -3.53 -21.92
N SER A 338 -4.70 -3.16 -22.59
CA SER A 338 -5.60 -4.12 -23.26
C SER A 338 -4.88 -4.95 -24.33
N GLU A 339 -3.99 -4.34 -25.13
CA GLU A 339 -3.14 -5.04 -26.11
C GLU A 339 -2.23 -6.09 -25.45
N GLY A 340 -1.63 -5.74 -24.31
CA GLY A 340 -0.79 -6.67 -23.52
C GLY A 340 -1.61 -7.81 -22.91
N LEU A 341 -2.78 -7.50 -22.34
CA LEU A 341 -3.70 -8.48 -21.76
C LEU A 341 -4.20 -9.49 -22.80
N ALA A 342 -4.53 -9.03 -24.01
CA ALA A 342 -5.03 -9.88 -25.09
C ALA A 342 -4.02 -10.97 -25.52
N LYS A 343 -2.72 -10.76 -25.28
CA LYS A 343 -1.66 -11.73 -25.59
C LYS A 343 -1.47 -12.79 -24.51
N LEU A 344 -1.89 -12.49 -23.27
CA LEU A 344 -1.81 -13.43 -22.15
C LEU A 344 -2.89 -14.52 -22.28
N PRO A 345 -2.61 -15.75 -21.80
CA PRO A 345 -3.62 -16.80 -21.76
C PRO A 345 -4.73 -16.44 -20.75
N PRO A 346 -6.01 -16.78 -21.05
CA PRO A 346 -7.10 -16.67 -20.08
C PRO A 346 -6.85 -17.57 -18.87
N GLN A 347 -7.26 -17.09 -17.70
CA GLN A 347 -7.27 -17.79 -16.42
C GLN A 347 -8.71 -17.86 -15.89
N PRO A 348 -9.54 -18.80 -16.36
CA PRO A 348 -10.88 -19.00 -15.83
C PRO A 348 -10.84 -19.41 -14.35
N GLY A 349 -11.75 -18.87 -13.55
CA GLY A 349 -11.83 -19.22 -12.14
C GLY A 349 -12.61 -18.21 -11.30
N THR A 350 -12.57 -18.43 -9.99
CA THR A 350 -13.15 -17.51 -9.02
C THR A 350 -12.07 -16.61 -8.46
N THR A 351 -12.29 -15.31 -8.53
CA THR A 351 -11.42 -14.28 -7.95
C THR A 351 -12.21 -13.34 -7.07
N TYR A 352 -11.50 -12.60 -6.22
CA TYR A 352 -12.09 -11.76 -5.20
C TYR A 352 -11.63 -10.32 -5.38
N ARG A 353 -12.54 -9.38 -5.18
CA ARG A 353 -12.24 -7.95 -5.22
C ARG A 353 -12.83 -7.25 -4.02
N GLY A 354 -11.96 -6.55 -3.33
CA GLY A 354 -12.34 -5.65 -2.27
C GLY A 354 -12.50 -4.22 -2.78
N VAL A 355 -13.62 -3.56 -2.49
CA VAL A 355 -13.85 -2.19 -2.97
C VAL A 355 -14.77 -1.39 -2.05
N GLN A 356 -14.55 -0.08 -2.02
CA GLN A 356 -15.46 0.89 -1.44
C GLN A 356 -16.38 1.44 -2.53
N TYR A 357 -17.69 1.22 -2.39
CA TYR A 357 -18.71 1.77 -3.29
C TYR A 357 -19.65 2.71 -2.56
N SER A 358 -20.07 3.77 -3.24
CA SER A 358 -21.21 4.59 -2.78
C SER A 358 -22.52 3.82 -2.98
N ASP A 359 -23.58 4.26 -2.30
CA ASP A 359 -24.93 3.70 -2.49
C ASP A 359 -25.39 3.78 -3.95
N GLU A 360 -24.98 4.83 -4.68
CA GLU A 360 -25.28 5.00 -6.10
C GLU A 360 -24.62 3.93 -6.97
N ILE A 361 -23.37 3.56 -6.68
CA ILE A 361 -22.69 2.47 -7.40
C ILE A 361 -23.32 1.12 -7.01
N LEU A 362 -23.58 0.91 -5.72
CA LEU A 362 -24.22 -0.31 -5.23
C LEU A 362 -25.60 -0.54 -5.86
N ALA A 363 -26.35 0.52 -6.16
CA ALA A 363 -27.66 0.43 -6.83
C ALA A 363 -27.58 -0.14 -8.26
N ARG A 364 -26.40 -0.17 -8.88
CA ARG A 364 -26.18 -0.78 -10.21
C ARG A 364 -26.08 -2.31 -10.13
N TYR A 365 -25.76 -2.84 -8.94
CA TYR A 365 -25.47 -4.24 -8.71
C TYR A 365 -26.68 -5.03 -8.20
N GLU A 366 -27.81 -4.95 -8.90
CA GLU A 366 -29.02 -5.71 -8.51
C GLU A 366 -29.05 -7.10 -9.16
N PRO A 367 -29.43 -8.16 -8.42
CA PRO A 367 -29.47 -9.53 -8.96
C PRO A 367 -30.23 -9.63 -10.28
N GLY A 368 -29.61 -10.29 -11.27
CA GLY A 368 -30.13 -10.45 -12.62
C GLY A 368 -29.71 -9.36 -13.61
N GLN A 369 -29.22 -8.21 -13.15
CA GLN A 369 -28.68 -7.16 -14.02
C GLN A 369 -27.33 -7.57 -14.61
N VAL A 370 -27.03 -7.03 -15.80
CA VAL A 370 -25.68 -7.06 -16.38
C VAL A 370 -25.04 -5.70 -16.17
N VAL A 371 -23.88 -5.69 -15.53
CA VAL A 371 -23.08 -4.50 -15.27
C VAL A 371 -21.86 -4.54 -16.18
N THR A 372 -21.66 -3.48 -16.95
CA THR A 372 -20.43 -3.26 -17.71
C THR A 372 -19.43 -2.51 -16.85
N GLU A 373 -18.32 -3.15 -16.49
CA GLU A 373 -17.21 -2.49 -15.82
C GLU A 373 -16.40 -1.70 -16.85
N ARG A 374 -16.63 -0.39 -16.92
CA ARG A 374 -16.01 0.49 -17.92
C ARG A 374 -14.49 0.58 -17.79
N ALA A 375 -13.98 0.40 -16.58
CA ALA A 375 -12.56 0.37 -16.29
C ALA A 375 -12.07 -1.08 -16.17
N PHE A 376 -10.75 -1.25 -16.13
CA PHE A 376 -10.17 -2.54 -15.80
C PHE A 376 -10.61 -3.00 -14.40
N THR A 377 -10.84 -4.30 -14.25
CA THR A 377 -11.30 -4.88 -12.98
C THR A 377 -10.19 -5.76 -12.39
N SER A 378 -9.39 -5.18 -11.50
CA SER A 378 -8.38 -5.91 -10.73
C SER A 378 -9.03 -6.82 -9.70
N THR A 379 -8.58 -8.06 -9.63
CA THR A 379 -9.07 -9.06 -8.69
C THR A 379 -7.91 -9.88 -8.16
N SER A 380 -8.10 -10.56 -7.03
CA SER A 380 -7.09 -11.43 -6.42
C SER A 380 -7.57 -12.87 -6.40
N GLN A 381 -6.66 -13.82 -6.64
CA GLN A 381 -6.88 -15.24 -6.35
C GLN A 381 -6.71 -15.58 -4.86
N ASP A 382 -6.26 -14.64 -4.02
CA ASP A 382 -6.06 -14.88 -2.59
C ASP A 382 -7.41 -15.06 -1.86
N PRO A 383 -7.69 -16.26 -1.28
CA PRO A 383 -8.91 -16.51 -0.53
C PRO A 383 -9.03 -15.69 0.76
N ASN A 384 -7.96 -15.06 1.24
CA ASN A 384 -8.03 -14.14 2.40
C ASN A 384 -8.85 -12.89 2.08
N VAL A 385 -8.88 -12.44 0.82
CA VAL A 385 -9.75 -11.34 0.38
C VAL A 385 -11.22 -11.74 0.58
N ALA A 386 -11.59 -12.98 0.26
CA ALA A 386 -12.93 -13.52 0.47
C ALA A 386 -13.36 -13.56 1.94
N GLN A 387 -12.38 -13.65 2.86
CA GLN A 387 -12.61 -13.66 4.30
C GLN A 387 -12.81 -12.25 4.89
N GLY A 388 -12.80 -11.21 4.05
CA GLY A 388 -13.04 -9.82 4.47
C GLY A 388 -11.79 -9.05 4.86
N ALA A 389 -10.59 -9.58 4.61
CA ALA A 389 -9.30 -8.99 4.98
C ALA A 389 -8.87 -7.76 4.14
N PHE A 390 -9.80 -7.13 3.42
CA PHE A 390 -9.55 -5.97 2.57
C PHE A 390 -10.35 -4.74 3.05
N ASN A 391 -9.90 -3.53 2.71
CA ASN A 391 -10.59 -2.28 3.03
C ASN A 391 -11.73 -1.97 2.03
N GLY A 392 -12.89 -1.55 2.53
CA GLY A 392 -14.05 -1.15 1.73
C GLY A 392 -15.35 -1.80 2.19
N ASN A 393 -16.50 -1.22 1.83
CA ASN A 393 -17.82 -1.70 2.25
C ASN A 393 -18.38 -2.84 1.37
N THR A 394 -17.66 -3.29 0.34
CA THR A 394 -18.14 -4.29 -0.62
C THR A 394 -17.09 -5.35 -0.92
N LEU A 395 -17.45 -6.62 -0.74
CA LEU A 395 -16.72 -7.79 -1.22
C LEU A 395 -17.40 -8.28 -2.51
N MET A 396 -16.65 -8.35 -3.59
CA MET A 396 -17.09 -8.97 -4.83
C MET A 396 -16.42 -10.33 -5.01
N THR A 397 -17.22 -11.35 -5.28
CA THR A 397 -16.77 -12.66 -5.74
C THR A 397 -17.10 -12.77 -7.22
N ILE A 398 -16.08 -12.94 -8.05
CA ILE A 398 -16.18 -12.86 -9.50
C ILE A 398 -15.88 -14.24 -10.05
N THR A 399 -16.84 -14.84 -10.74
CA THR A 399 -16.61 -16.05 -11.54
C THR A 399 -16.36 -15.63 -12.97
N GLY A 400 -15.10 -15.68 -13.40
CA GLY A 400 -14.70 -15.22 -14.72
C GLY A 400 -14.08 -16.29 -15.58
N LYS A 401 -13.99 -15.96 -16.87
CA LYS A 401 -13.49 -16.80 -17.96
C LYS A 401 -12.28 -16.16 -18.63
N ASN A 402 -12.26 -14.83 -18.74
CA ASN A 402 -11.25 -14.09 -19.49
C ASN A 402 -10.33 -13.22 -18.62
N GLY A 403 -10.28 -13.43 -17.32
CA GLY A 403 -9.23 -12.81 -16.49
C GLY A 403 -7.83 -13.21 -16.96
N ARG A 404 -6.85 -12.33 -16.84
CA ARG A 404 -5.44 -12.58 -17.18
C ARG A 404 -4.56 -12.43 -15.95
N ASP A 405 -3.62 -13.35 -15.78
CA ASP A 405 -2.64 -13.27 -14.70
C ASP A 405 -1.60 -12.20 -15.03
N ILE A 406 -1.62 -11.12 -14.25
CA ILE A 406 -0.66 -10.02 -14.38
C ILE A 406 0.29 -9.92 -13.19
N ALA A 407 0.19 -10.84 -12.22
CA ALA A 407 1.11 -10.95 -11.09
C ALA A 407 2.60 -10.90 -11.50
N PRO A 408 3.04 -11.53 -12.61
CA PRO A 408 4.45 -11.48 -13.02
C PRO A 408 4.95 -10.09 -13.43
N PHE A 409 4.05 -9.16 -13.73
CA PHE A 409 4.38 -7.80 -14.16
C PHE A 409 4.30 -6.79 -13.02
N SER A 410 3.84 -7.19 -11.83
CA SER A 410 3.81 -6.32 -10.67
C SER A 410 5.15 -6.30 -9.91
N ASN A 411 5.44 -5.16 -9.29
CA ASN A 411 6.49 -5.06 -8.28
C ASN A 411 6.05 -5.63 -6.91
N TYR A 412 4.75 -5.86 -6.72
CA TYR A 412 4.15 -6.39 -5.50
C TYR A 412 3.86 -7.89 -5.65
N PRO A 413 3.99 -8.69 -4.58
CA PRO A 413 3.59 -10.09 -4.58
C PRO A 413 2.05 -10.17 -4.48
N GLU A 414 1.37 -9.85 -5.57
CA GLU A 414 -0.08 -9.95 -5.69
C GLU A 414 -0.46 -11.12 -6.60
N ALA A 415 -1.48 -11.89 -6.22
CA ALA A 415 -2.07 -12.92 -7.09
C ALA A 415 -3.12 -12.28 -8.00
N GLU A 416 -2.72 -11.24 -8.73
CA GLU A 416 -3.63 -10.36 -9.46
C GLU A 416 -4.09 -10.98 -10.78
N ILE A 417 -5.40 -11.14 -10.90
CA ILE A 417 -6.09 -11.44 -12.15
C ILE A 417 -6.81 -10.17 -12.60
N LEU A 418 -6.46 -9.69 -13.78
CA LEU A 418 -7.03 -8.49 -14.37
C LEU A 418 -8.04 -8.85 -15.47
N TYR A 419 -9.25 -8.30 -15.37
CA TYR A 419 -10.21 -8.30 -16.47
C TYR A 419 -10.09 -6.99 -17.25
N ASP A 420 -10.22 -7.08 -18.57
CA ASP A 420 -10.10 -5.93 -19.46
C ASP A 420 -11.21 -4.91 -19.20
N LYS A 421 -10.97 -3.67 -19.61
CA LYS A 421 -11.97 -2.60 -19.56
C LYS A 421 -13.16 -2.95 -20.46
N GLY A 422 -14.36 -2.62 -20.02
CA GLY A 422 -15.60 -2.93 -20.74
C GLY A 422 -16.11 -4.36 -20.54
N THR A 423 -15.52 -5.14 -19.62
CA THR A 423 -16.00 -6.50 -19.31
C THR A 423 -17.42 -6.46 -18.73
N ASN A 424 -18.28 -7.37 -19.20
CA ASN A 424 -19.65 -7.50 -18.72
C ASN A 424 -19.76 -8.59 -17.65
N PHE A 425 -20.43 -8.25 -16.55
CA PHE A 425 -20.70 -9.18 -15.47
C PHE A 425 -22.19 -9.20 -15.13
N LYS A 426 -22.78 -10.40 -15.12
CA LYS A 426 -24.12 -10.60 -14.58
C LYS A 426 -24.07 -10.70 -13.07
N VAL A 427 -24.91 -9.94 -12.40
CA VAL A 427 -25.06 -10.01 -10.94
C VAL A 427 -25.87 -11.24 -10.58
N ILE A 428 -25.24 -12.16 -9.86
CA ILE A 428 -25.86 -13.41 -9.40
C ILE A 428 -26.56 -13.18 -8.05
N SER A 429 -25.89 -12.49 -7.13
CA SER A 429 -26.48 -12.13 -5.83
C SER A 429 -25.84 -10.88 -5.24
N LYS A 430 -26.58 -10.20 -4.35
CA LYS A 430 -26.11 -9.09 -3.53
C LYS A 430 -26.77 -9.22 -2.16
N VAL A 431 -25.96 -9.38 -1.11
CA VAL A 431 -26.46 -9.62 0.25
C VAL A 431 -25.64 -8.82 1.25
N TRP A 432 -26.28 -8.18 2.21
CA TRP A 432 -25.60 -7.56 3.34
C TRP A 432 -25.15 -8.65 4.33
N ASN A 433 -23.85 -8.70 4.63
CA ASN A 433 -23.30 -9.64 5.60
C ASN A 433 -22.91 -8.90 6.90
N PRO A 434 -23.71 -9.01 7.98
CA PRO A 434 -23.48 -8.27 9.22
C PRO A 434 -22.26 -8.78 10.02
N ARG A 435 -21.70 -9.96 9.69
CA ARG A 435 -20.52 -10.50 10.41
C ARG A 435 -19.23 -9.81 9.98
N ILE A 436 -19.17 -9.38 8.73
CA ILE A 436 -18.02 -8.70 8.13
C ILE A 436 -18.33 -7.24 7.77
N ASP A 437 -19.53 -6.76 8.14
CA ASP A 437 -20.04 -5.40 7.91
C ASP A 437 -19.90 -4.91 6.46
N LYS A 438 -20.21 -5.78 5.49
CA LYS A 438 -20.01 -5.52 4.05
C LYS A 438 -21.17 -6.06 3.22
N TRP A 439 -21.39 -5.42 2.07
CA TRP A 439 -22.12 -6.03 0.96
C TRP A 439 -21.29 -7.13 0.33
N VAL A 440 -21.86 -8.32 0.17
CA VAL A 440 -21.27 -9.44 -0.56
C VAL A 440 -22.01 -9.59 -1.89
N ILE A 441 -21.30 -9.36 -2.98
CA ILE A 441 -21.84 -9.39 -4.34
C ILE A 441 -21.16 -10.52 -5.11
N HIS A 442 -21.95 -11.44 -5.66
CA HIS A 442 -21.44 -12.45 -6.57
C HIS A 442 -21.80 -12.05 -7.99
N ILE A 443 -20.81 -12.00 -8.86
CA ILE A 443 -21.01 -11.70 -10.28
C ILE A 443 -20.33 -12.76 -11.15
N GLU A 444 -20.85 -12.96 -12.34
CA GLU A 444 -20.33 -13.92 -13.32
C GLU A 444 -20.09 -13.22 -14.66
N GLU A 445 -18.96 -13.48 -15.29
CA GLU A 445 -18.64 -12.93 -16.61
C GLU A 445 -19.54 -13.53 -17.71
N VAL A 446 -20.15 -12.65 -18.51
CA VAL A 446 -21.15 -13.00 -19.54
C VAL A 446 -20.80 -12.55 -20.94
#